data_AF-A0A939YUU1-F1
#
_entry.id   AF-A0A939YUU1-F1
#
_cell.length_a   1.000
_cell.length_b   1.000
_cell.length_c   1.000
_cell.angle_alpha   90.00
_cell.angle_beta   90.00
_cell.angle_gamma   90.00
#
_symmetry.space_group_name_H-M   'P 1'
#
loop_
_entity.id
_entity.type
_entity.pdbx_description
1 polymer ?
#
loop_
_entity_poly.entity_id
_entity_poly.type
_entity_poly.pdbx_seq_one_letter_code
_entity_poly.pdbx_strand_id
1 'polypeptide(L)' 'MPELTDLSGAIPYKAFKDAKKQTTIRLKASTVFYFQQMAQKTGIPYQTLINMYLDDCAANQREISISWE' A
#
# COMPACT_ATOMS: atom_id res chain seq x y z
N MET A 1 -19.78 -28.04 -21.68
CA MET A 1 -19.90 -26.69 -21.13
C MET A 1 -20.94 -26.73 -20.04
N PRO A 2 -20.56 -26.77 -18.75
CA PRO A 2 -21.51 -26.60 -17.67
C PRO A 2 -21.81 -25.11 -17.47
N GLU A 3 -23.00 -24.89 -16.96
CA GLU A 3 -23.82 -23.68 -16.98
C GLU A 3 -23.39 -22.63 -15.95
N LEU A 4 -23.56 -21.36 -16.32
CA LEU A 4 -23.37 -20.16 -15.50
C LEU A 4 -24.53 -20.00 -14.52
N THR A 5 -24.50 -20.61 -13.33
CA THR A 5 -25.39 -20.23 -12.21
C THR A 5 -25.02 -20.95 -10.91
N ASP A 6 -24.12 -20.34 -10.13
CA ASP A 6 -24.32 -20.06 -8.68
C ASP A 6 -23.06 -19.38 -8.14
N LEU A 7 -23.06 -18.04 -8.13
CA LEU A 7 -22.04 -17.22 -7.46
C LEU A 7 -22.65 -16.44 -6.28
N SER A 8 -23.58 -17.07 -5.55
CA SER A 8 -24.15 -16.56 -4.29
C SER A 8 -23.09 -16.24 -3.20
N GLY A 9 -21.84 -16.68 -3.39
CA GLY A 9 -20.72 -16.40 -2.47
C GLY A 9 -19.48 -15.74 -3.10
N ALA A 10 -19.55 -15.25 -4.34
CA ALA A 10 -18.37 -14.62 -4.95
C ALA A 10 -18.23 -13.17 -4.47
N ILE A 11 -17.32 -12.94 -3.54
CA ILE A 11 -16.78 -11.60 -3.30
C ILE A 11 -16.31 -11.08 -4.67
N PRO A 12 -16.86 -9.96 -5.19
CA PRO A 12 -16.50 -9.49 -6.51
C PRO A 12 -14.99 -9.29 -6.56
N TYR A 13 -14.32 -9.76 -7.63
CA TYR A 13 -12.87 -9.62 -7.83
C TYR A 13 -12.35 -8.20 -7.54
N LYS A 14 -13.20 -7.18 -7.75
CA LYS A 14 -12.98 -5.78 -7.39
C LYS A 14 -12.73 -5.54 -5.89
N ALA A 15 -13.44 -6.21 -4.98
CA ALA A 15 -13.29 -6.06 -3.53
C ALA A 15 -11.96 -6.62 -2.98
N PHE A 16 -11.30 -7.52 -3.72
CA PHE A 16 -9.96 -8.00 -3.35
C PHE A 16 -8.84 -7.01 -3.65
N LYS A 17 -9.02 -6.09 -4.62
CA LYS A 17 -8.01 -5.08 -4.96
C LYS A 17 -7.83 -4.02 -3.87
N ASP A 18 -8.92 -3.67 -3.19
CA ASP A 18 -8.94 -2.63 -2.16
C ASP A 18 -8.86 -3.21 -0.73
N ALA A 19 -8.72 -4.53 -0.61
CA ALA A 19 -8.61 -5.19 0.68
C ALA A 19 -7.27 -4.86 1.33
N LYS A 20 -7.31 -4.29 2.55
CA LYS A 20 -6.10 -4.07 3.35
C LYS A 20 -5.39 -5.40 3.56
N LYS A 21 -4.23 -5.55 2.94
CA LYS A 21 -3.37 -6.72 3.12
C LYS A 21 -2.32 -6.40 4.17
N GLN A 22 -2.30 -7.18 5.25
CA GLN A 22 -1.21 -7.11 6.21
C GLN A 22 0.06 -7.67 5.56
N THR A 23 1.09 -6.84 5.44
CA THR A 23 2.39 -7.23 4.89
C THR A 23 3.52 -6.74 5.79
N THR A 24 4.64 -7.45 5.79
CA THR A 24 5.86 -7.02 6.51
C THR A 24 6.82 -6.41 5.51
N ILE A 25 7.09 -5.11 5.62
CA ILE A 25 8.06 -4.39 4.79
C ILE A 25 9.30 -4.10 5.64
N ARG A 26 10.47 -4.47 5.13
CA ARG A 26 11.75 -4.11 5.76
C ARG A 26 12.12 -2.69 5.35
N LEU A 27 12.19 -1.79 6.32
CA LEU A 27 12.56 -0.39 6.12
C LEU A 27 13.86 -0.09 6.86
N LYS A 28 14.66 0.85 6.32
CA LYS A 28 15.81 1.39 7.05
C LYS A 28 15.31 2.17 8.27
N ALA A 29 16.06 2.11 9.37
CA ALA A 29 15.72 2.84 10.60
C ALA A 29 15.57 4.35 10.36
N SER A 30 16.41 4.93 9.49
CA SER A 30 16.33 6.34 9.10
C SER A 30 15.01 6.69 8.39
N THR A 31 14.51 5.80 7.53
CA THR A 31 13.21 5.98 6.87
C THR A 31 12.07 5.97 7.89
N VAL A 32 12.09 5.03 8.84
CA VAL A 32 11.08 4.98 9.90
C VAL A 32 11.11 6.24 10.75
N PHE A 33 12.30 6.70 11.15
CA PHE A 33 12.47 7.92 11.93
C PHE A 33 11.94 9.16 11.21
N TYR A 34 12.18 9.30 9.90
CA TYR A 34 11.62 10.38 9.09
C TYR A 34 10.10 10.45 9.18
N PHE A 35 9.41 9.31 9.01
CA PHE A 35 7.95 9.27 9.09
C PHE A 35 7.42 9.44 10.52
N GLN A 36 8.18 9.03 11.55
CA GLN A 36 7.82 9.33 12.95
C GLN A 36 7.87 10.82 13.26
N GLN A 37 8.89 11.54 12.78
CA GLN A 37 8.97 13.00 12.93
C GLN A 37 7.84 13.70 12.16
N MET A 38 7.46 13.18 10.99
CA MET A 38 6.33 13.70 10.24
C MET A 38 5.00 13.46 10.98
N ALA A 39 4.82 12.28 11.58
CA ALA A 39 3.65 11.94 12.36
C ALA A 39 3.43 12.89 13.55
N GLN A 40 4.51 13.29 14.24
CA GLN A 40 4.43 14.29 15.31
C GLN A 40 3.93 15.65 14.81
N LYS A 41 4.27 16.04 13.58
CA LYS A 41 3.88 17.32 12.99
C LYS A 41 2.45 17.30 12.45
N THR A 42 2.02 16.19 11.85
CA THR A 42 0.72 16.08 11.17
C THR A 42 -0.38 15.50 12.06
N GLY A 43 -0.02 14.81 13.14
CA GLY A 43 -0.95 14.01 13.95
C GLY A 43 -1.37 12.69 13.30
N ILE A 44 -0.87 12.37 12.10
CA ILE A 44 -1.20 11.14 11.38
C ILE A 44 -0.18 10.06 11.74
N PRO A 45 -0.60 8.83 12.07
CA PRO A 45 0.33 7.73 12.38
C PRO A 45 1.36 7.50 11.26
N TYR A 46 2.62 7.24 11.63
CA TYR A 46 3.71 7.07 10.66
C TYR A 46 3.46 5.92 9.66
N GLN A 47 2.77 4.85 10.09
CA GLN A 47 2.38 3.73 9.22
C GLN A 47 1.37 4.16 8.15
N THR A 48 0.40 5.00 8.53
CA THR A 48 -0.57 5.59 7.59
C THR A 48 0.14 6.51 6.60
N LEU A 49 1.08 7.34 7.07
CA LEU A 49 1.88 8.20 6.19
C LEU A 49 2.70 7.38 5.18
N ILE A 50 3.38 6.31 5.63
CA ILE A 50 4.10 5.41 4.72
C ILE A 50 3.16 4.87 3.65
N ASN A 51 1.98 4.37 4.03
CA ASN A 51 1.02 3.83 3.08
C ASN A 51 0.56 4.89 2.08
N MET A 52 0.19 6.08 2.56
CA MET A 52 -0.24 7.19 1.70
C MET A 52 0.82 7.59 0.67
N TYR A 53 2.10 7.61 1.07
CA TYR A 53 3.19 7.92 0.15
C TYR A 53 3.41 6.81 -0.89
N LEU A 54 3.23 5.53 -0.51
CA LEU A 54 3.29 4.42 -1.45
C LEU A 54 2.10 4.43 -2.42
N ASP A 55 0.91 4.77 -1.94
CA ASP A 55 -0.30 4.93 -2.76
C ASP A 55 -0.13 6.08 -3.77
N ASP A 56 0.39 7.23 -3.33
CA ASP A 56 0.73 8.35 -4.23
C ASP A 56 1.76 7.96 -5.28
N CYS A 57 2.80 7.22 -4.86
CA CYS A 57 3.84 6.72 -5.76
C CYS A 57 3.24 5.85 -6.89
N ALA A 58 2.36 4.92 -6.53
CA ALA A 58 1.68 4.04 -7.48
C ALA A 58 0.67 4.80 -8.36
N ALA A 59 -0.11 5.71 -7.79
CA ALA A 59 -1.10 6.51 -8.51
C ALA A 59 -0.46 7.41 -9.57
N ASN A 60 0.73 7.95 -9.27
CA ASN A 60 1.50 8.80 -10.18
C ASN A 60 2.50 8.02 -11.04
N GLN A 61 2.48 6.68 -11.00
CA GLN A 61 3.35 5.79 -11.79
C GLN A 61 4.84 6.19 -11.68
N ARG A 62 5.30 6.55 -10.48
CA ARG A 62 6.70 6.92 -10.28
C ARG A 62 7.57 5.68 -10.37
N GLU A 63 8.54 5.71 -11.27
CA GLU A 63 9.55 4.66 -11.39
C GLU A 63 10.76 5.00 -10.53
N ILE A 64 11.29 4.01 -9.81
CA ILE A 64 12.53 4.17 -9.07
C ILE A 64 13.67 4.21 -10.10
N SER A 65 14.41 5.31 -10.12
CA SER A 65 15.69 5.34 -10.84
C SER A 65 16.69 4.49 -10.06
N ILE A 66 16.99 3.30 -10.58
CA ILE A 66 17.99 2.42 -10.00
C ILE A 66 19.30 2.65 -10.76
N SER A 67 20.08 3.64 -10.32
CA SER A 67 21.48 3.76 -10.73
C SER A 67 22.32 2.84 -9.87
N TRP A 68 22.75 1.72 -10.44
CA TRP A 68 23.77 0.87 -9.82
C TRP A 68 25.14 1.47 -10.21
N GLU A 69 25.79 2.16 -9.28
CA GLU A 69 27.24 2.40 -9.32
C GLU A 69 27.98 1.37 -8.47
#